data_AF-A0A7V6ZHI3-F1
#
_entry.id   AF-A0A7V6ZHI3-F1
#
_cell.length_a   1.000
_cell.length_b   1.000
_cell.length_c   1.000
_cell.angle_alpha   90.00
_cell.angle_beta   90.00
_cell.angle_gamma   90.00
#
_symmetry.space_group_name_H-M   'P 1'
#
loop_
_entity.id
_entity.type
_entity.pdbx_description
1 polymer ?
#
loop_
_entity_poly.entity_id
_entity_poly.type
_entity_poly.pdbx_seq_one_letter_code
_entity_poly.pdbx_strand_id
1 'polypeptide(L)'
;MLASVLKRRLAAFGTRYDYDTSYLTELADLDPAGAAKLAMVSAFTGHHFGLPPAPYYAAKAVAAKSADCGPCLELAVTMATEAGVNRADLARILTGRRDEAPEGMALAARYADAVLANGDDLADLLAECETRWGRRGVAGLAAAVVSGLFYPMLKRGLGHGLACRPVIANLAAELERMGREDAVHG
;
A
#
# COMPACT_ATOMS: atom_id res chain seq x y z
N MET A 1 31.22 -0.05 -3.03
CA MET A 1 30.68 -1.00 -2.02
C MET A 1 29.21 -0.75 -1.69
N LEU A 2 28.82 0.49 -1.34
CA LEU A 2 27.44 0.86 -1.00
C LEU A 2 26.40 0.47 -2.06
N ALA A 3 26.61 0.88 -3.33
CA ALA A 3 25.73 0.51 -4.44
C ALA A 3 25.56 -1.01 -4.58
N SER A 4 26.65 -1.78 -4.52
CA SER A 4 26.61 -3.24 -4.62
C SER A 4 25.81 -3.89 -3.49
N VAL A 5 25.88 -3.35 -2.26
CA VAL A 5 25.08 -3.82 -1.13
C VAL A 5 23.59 -3.52 -1.36
N LEU A 6 23.26 -2.31 -1.78
CA LEU A 6 21.89 -1.89 -2.07
C LEU A 6 21.29 -2.76 -3.18
N LYS A 7 22.00 -2.92 -4.30
CA LYS A 7 21.56 -3.75 -5.44
C LYS A 7 21.31 -5.21 -5.04
N ARG A 8 22.14 -5.81 -4.18
CA ARG A 8 21.88 -7.17 -3.66
C ARG A 8 20.59 -7.25 -2.85
N ARG A 9 20.31 -6.25 -2.01
CA ARG A 9 19.06 -6.18 -1.23
C ARG A 9 17.85 -5.99 -2.15
N LEU A 10 17.98 -5.14 -3.17
CA LEU A 10 16.94 -4.90 -4.19
C LEU A 10 16.66 -6.14 -5.04
N ALA A 11 17.69 -6.90 -5.40
CA ALA A 11 17.54 -8.17 -6.12
C ALA A 11 16.79 -9.20 -5.27
N ALA A 12 17.18 -9.37 -4.00
CA ALA A 12 16.47 -10.27 -3.09
C ALA A 12 15.00 -9.86 -2.89
N PHE A 13 14.73 -8.55 -2.80
CA PHE A 13 13.36 -8.03 -2.73
C PHE A 13 12.58 -8.33 -4.01
N GLY A 14 13.16 -8.06 -5.17
CA GLY A 14 12.52 -8.32 -6.47
C GLY A 14 12.17 -9.79 -6.67
N THR A 15 13.08 -10.70 -6.29
CA THR A 15 12.82 -12.14 -6.32
C THR A 15 11.72 -12.57 -5.34
N ARG A 16 11.71 -12.04 -4.10
CA ARG A 16 10.70 -12.40 -3.10
C ARG A 16 9.28 -12.04 -3.56
N TYR A 17 9.12 -10.90 -4.22
CA TYR A 17 7.81 -10.33 -4.53
C TYR A 17 7.42 -10.39 -6.02
N ASP A 18 8.22 -11.01 -6.88
CA ASP A 18 8.07 -10.92 -8.35
C ASP A 18 7.88 -9.46 -8.80
N TYR A 19 8.76 -8.59 -8.29
CA TYR A 19 8.64 -7.15 -8.43
C TYR A 19 9.86 -6.55 -9.13
N ASP A 20 9.59 -5.73 -10.14
CA ASP A 20 10.62 -5.03 -10.90
C ASP A 20 11.27 -3.91 -10.07
N THR A 21 12.54 -4.12 -9.72
CA THR A 21 13.41 -3.18 -8.98
C THR A 21 14.46 -2.51 -9.87
N SER A 22 14.31 -2.57 -11.20
CA SER A 22 15.27 -1.98 -12.15
C SER A 22 15.49 -0.49 -11.91
N TYR A 23 14.41 0.29 -11.71
CA TYR A 23 14.50 1.72 -11.40
C TYR A 23 15.27 2.03 -10.11
N LEU A 24 15.19 1.16 -9.09
CA LEU A 24 15.96 1.32 -7.84
C LEU A 24 17.43 0.97 -8.05
N THR A 25 17.69 0.01 -8.91
CA THR A 25 19.05 -0.41 -9.30
C THR A 25 19.73 0.68 -10.13
N GLU A 26 19.00 1.29 -11.06
CA GLU A 26 19.43 2.46 -11.84
C GLU A 26 19.80 3.63 -10.92
N LEU A 27 18.94 3.99 -9.97
CA LEU A 27 19.25 5.04 -8.99
C LEU A 27 20.50 4.74 -8.17
N ALA A 28 20.71 3.48 -7.77
CA ALA A 28 21.91 3.08 -7.03
C ALA A 28 23.19 3.14 -7.88
N ASP A 29 23.09 3.01 -9.19
CA ASP A 29 24.20 3.14 -10.14
C ASP A 29 24.50 4.62 -10.47
N LEU A 30 23.47 5.46 -10.55
CA LEU A 30 23.59 6.90 -10.77
C LEU A 30 24.14 7.64 -9.54
N ASP A 31 23.56 7.40 -8.36
CA ASP A 31 23.97 8.01 -7.09
C ASP A 31 23.75 7.05 -5.90
N PRO A 32 24.81 6.35 -5.44
CA PRO A 32 24.72 5.44 -4.30
C PRO A 32 24.30 6.11 -2.99
N ALA A 33 24.65 7.39 -2.80
CA ALA A 33 24.29 8.13 -1.59
C ALA A 33 22.82 8.54 -1.62
N GLY A 34 22.32 8.97 -2.78
CA GLY A 34 20.90 9.19 -3.05
C GLY A 34 20.06 7.93 -2.82
N ALA A 35 20.49 6.79 -3.35
CA ALA A 35 19.83 5.50 -3.13
C ALA A 35 19.85 5.04 -1.66
N ALA A 36 20.89 5.38 -0.90
CA ALA A 36 20.90 5.12 0.55
C ALA A 36 19.86 5.99 1.29
N LYS A 37 19.67 7.26 0.90
CA LYS A 37 18.61 8.11 1.45
C LYS A 37 17.21 7.57 1.09
N LEU A 38 17.05 7.07 -0.12
CA LEU A 38 15.82 6.40 -0.56
C LEU A 38 15.47 5.21 0.35
N ALA A 39 16.46 4.39 0.71
CA ALA A 39 16.26 3.28 1.64
C ALA A 39 15.77 3.74 3.03
N MET A 40 16.19 4.93 3.49
CA MET A 40 15.68 5.52 4.73
C MET A 40 14.21 5.94 4.60
N VAL A 41 13.77 6.42 3.44
CA VAL A 41 12.35 6.68 3.18
C VAL A 41 11.54 5.39 3.30
N SER A 42 12.03 4.29 2.72
CA SER A 42 11.41 2.96 2.90
C SER A 42 11.25 2.57 4.37
N ALA A 43 12.30 2.77 5.17
CA ALA A 43 12.27 2.47 6.60
C ALA A 43 11.23 3.34 7.35
N PHE A 44 11.15 4.63 7.01
CA PHE A 44 10.12 5.53 7.55
C PHE A 44 8.71 5.10 7.14
N THR A 45 8.48 4.88 5.85
CA THR A 45 7.14 4.52 5.35
C THR A 45 6.67 3.17 5.85
N GLY A 46 7.57 2.25 6.19
CA GLY A 46 7.26 0.97 6.83
C GLY A 46 7.06 1.04 8.36
N HIS A 47 7.27 2.20 8.98
CA HIS A 47 7.03 2.38 10.41
C HIS A 47 5.56 2.74 10.67
N HIS A 48 4.83 1.89 11.41
CA HIS A 48 3.39 2.07 11.62
C HIS A 48 3.02 2.94 12.84
N PHE A 49 4.01 3.41 13.62
CA PHE A 49 3.81 4.24 14.82
C PHE A 49 2.93 3.62 15.93
N GLY A 50 2.59 2.34 15.84
CA GLY A 50 1.67 1.63 16.75
C GLY A 50 0.27 1.42 16.16
N LEU A 51 0.03 1.89 14.92
CA LEU A 51 -1.18 1.56 14.17
C LEU A 51 -1.22 0.06 13.85
N PRO A 52 -2.36 -0.63 14.04
CA PRO A 52 -2.48 -2.03 13.65
C PRO A 52 -2.26 -2.25 12.15
N PRO A 53 -1.80 -3.44 11.71
CA PRO A 53 -1.52 -3.70 10.29
C PRO A 53 -2.73 -3.50 9.38
N ALA A 54 -3.93 -3.91 9.80
CA ALA A 54 -5.14 -3.84 8.98
C ALA A 54 -5.48 -2.41 8.48
N PRO A 55 -5.66 -1.38 9.34
CA PRO A 55 -5.86 -0.01 8.89
C PRO A 55 -4.66 0.58 8.15
N TYR A 56 -3.42 0.22 8.52
CA TYR A 56 -2.24 0.67 7.78
C TYR A 56 -2.27 0.21 6.32
N TYR A 57 -2.49 -1.09 6.09
CA TYR A 57 -2.51 -1.65 4.74
C TYR A 57 -3.75 -1.24 3.95
N ALA A 58 -4.90 -1.00 4.60
CA ALA A 58 -6.07 -0.43 3.94
C ALA A 58 -5.75 0.97 3.36
N ALA A 59 -5.21 1.88 4.17
CA ALA A 59 -4.83 3.23 3.71
C ALA A 59 -3.73 3.19 2.62
N LYS A 60 -2.69 2.35 2.82
CA LYS A 60 -1.62 2.16 1.84
C LYS A 60 -2.15 1.63 0.50
N ALA A 61 -3.06 0.66 0.52
CA ALA A 61 -3.60 0.07 -0.69
C ALA A 61 -4.52 1.04 -1.46
N VAL A 62 -5.32 1.84 -0.74
CA VAL A 62 -6.10 2.93 -1.36
C VAL A 62 -5.19 3.94 -2.04
N ALA A 63 -4.11 4.37 -1.37
CA ALA A 63 -3.12 5.26 -1.96
C ALA A 63 -2.43 4.64 -3.19
N ALA A 64 -1.98 3.38 -3.11
CA ALA A 64 -1.36 2.69 -4.24
C ALA A 64 -2.33 2.52 -5.43
N LYS A 65 -3.62 2.28 -5.16
CA LYS A 65 -4.68 2.25 -6.18
C LYS A 65 -4.85 3.63 -6.84
N SER A 66 -4.89 4.70 -6.06
CA SER A 66 -5.01 6.07 -6.59
C SER A 66 -3.83 6.47 -7.48
N ALA A 67 -2.65 5.93 -7.18
CA ALA A 67 -1.45 6.15 -7.96
C ALA A 67 -1.41 5.32 -9.24
N ASP A 68 -2.42 4.50 -9.56
CA ASP A 68 -2.54 3.73 -10.80
C ASP A 68 -1.26 2.96 -11.19
N CYS A 69 -0.72 2.19 -10.23
CA CYS A 69 0.40 1.29 -10.47
C CYS A 69 -0.01 -0.14 -10.07
N GLY A 70 -0.45 -0.94 -11.05
CA GLY A 70 -0.86 -2.33 -10.84
C GLY A 70 0.16 -3.19 -10.07
N PRO A 71 1.44 -3.26 -10.48
CA PRO A 71 2.46 -3.99 -9.73
C PRO A 71 2.68 -3.49 -8.30
N CYS A 72 2.55 -2.17 -8.07
CA CYS A 72 2.72 -1.60 -6.73
C CYS A 72 1.53 -1.92 -5.82
N LEU A 73 0.31 -1.93 -6.39
CA LEU A 73 -0.90 -2.32 -5.68
C LEU A 73 -0.86 -3.82 -5.33
N GLU A 74 -0.48 -4.69 -6.27
CA GLU A 74 -0.32 -6.12 -6.00
C GLU A 74 0.71 -6.35 -4.87
N LEU A 75 1.86 -5.68 -4.94
CA LEU A 75 2.87 -5.74 -3.88
C LEU A 75 2.31 -5.30 -2.51
N ALA A 76 1.49 -4.24 -2.46
CA ALA A 76 0.86 -3.80 -1.23
C ALA A 76 -0.11 -4.86 -0.68
N VAL A 77 -0.88 -5.54 -1.54
CA VAL A 77 -1.78 -6.65 -1.18
C VAL A 77 -0.98 -7.85 -0.64
N THR A 78 0.11 -8.23 -1.31
CA THR A 78 1.00 -9.31 -0.86
C THR A 78 1.59 -9.00 0.52
N MET A 79 2.15 -7.80 0.70
CA MET A 79 2.71 -7.37 1.98
C MET A 79 1.66 -7.33 3.10
N ALA A 80 0.42 -6.92 2.79
CA ALA A 80 -0.67 -6.91 3.76
C ALA A 80 -0.99 -8.33 4.24
N THR A 81 -1.08 -9.27 3.29
CA THR A 81 -1.34 -10.68 3.58
C THR A 81 -0.24 -11.28 4.45
N GLU A 82 1.03 -11.00 4.14
CA GLU A 82 2.17 -11.42 4.97
C GLU A 82 2.14 -10.83 6.38
N ALA A 83 1.58 -9.62 6.53
CA ALA A 83 1.38 -8.98 7.83
C ALA A 83 0.12 -9.48 8.58
N GLY A 84 -0.55 -10.53 8.08
CA GLY A 84 -1.72 -11.14 8.70
C GLY A 84 -3.04 -10.41 8.40
N VAL A 85 -3.06 -9.47 7.46
CA VAL A 85 -4.31 -8.81 7.03
C VAL A 85 -5.09 -9.76 6.13
N ASN A 86 -6.39 -9.92 6.40
CA ASN A 86 -7.25 -10.76 5.59
C ASN A 86 -7.36 -10.18 4.17
N ARG A 87 -7.04 -11.01 3.16
CA ARG A 87 -7.06 -10.60 1.75
C ARG A 87 -8.46 -10.22 1.25
N ALA A 88 -9.50 -10.90 1.72
CA ALA A 88 -10.89 -10.61 1.34
C ALA A 88 -11.33 -9.24 1.89
N ASP A 89 -10.92 -8.88 3.10
CA ASP A 89 -11.20 -7.54 3.65
C ASP A 89 -10.50 -6.45 2.84
N LEU A 90 -9.24 -6.68 2.43
CA LEU A 90 -8.53 -5.75 1.57
C LEU A 90 -9.17 -5.65 0.18
N ALA A 91 -9.64 -6.78 -0.37
CA ALA A 91 -10.37 -6.83 -1.63
C ALA A 91 -11.67 -6.00 -1.55
N ARG A 92 -12.43 -6.13 -0.45
CA ARG A 92 -13.63 -5.31 -0.18
C ARG A 92 -13.30 -3.82 -0.18
N ILE A 93 -12.22 -3.42 0.50
CA ILE A 93 -11.74 -2.03 0.50
C ILE A 93 -11.47 -1.52 -0.93
N LEU A 94 -10.75 -2.33 -1.72
CA LEU A 94 -10.29 -1.94 -3.05
C LEU A 94 -11.38 -1.99 -4.12
N THR A 95 -12.43 -2.80 -3.93
CA THR A 95 -13.55 -2.98 -4.87
C THR A 95 -14.78 -2.13 -4.53
N GLY A 96 -14.72 -1.33 -3.46
CA GLY A 96 -15.80 -0.41 -3.08
C GLY A 96 -16.83 -1.01 -2.12
N ARG A 97 -16.68 -2.27 -1.71
CA ARG A 97 -17.54 -2.98 -0.73
C ARG A 97 -17.10 -2.70 0.71
N ARG A 98 -16.80 -1.44 1.02
CA ARG A 98 -16.13 -1.04 2.28
C ARG A 98 -16.99 -1.25 3.51
N ASP A 99 -18.31 -1.21 3.34
CA ASP A 99 -19.34 -1.51 4.33
C ASP A 99 -19.30 -2.97 4.81
N GLU A 100 -18.77 -3.88 3.99
CA GLU A 100 -18.56 -5.28 4.35
C GLU A 100 -17.18 -5.55 4.97
N ALA A 101 -16.29 -4.56 5.01
CA ALA A 101 -14.96 -4.70 5.59
C ALA A 101 -14.97 -4.33 7.08
N PRO A 102 -13.97 -4.78 7.86
CA PRO A 102 -13.81 -4.34 9.25
C PRO A 102 -13.80 -2.80 9.34
N GLU A 103 -14.56 -2.26 10.29
CA GLU A 103 -14.79 -0.83 10.47
C GLU A 103 -13.49 0.00 10.46
N GLY A 104 -12.43 -0.49 11.13
CA GLY A 104 -11.13 0.20 11.16
C GLY A 104 -10.46 0.29 9.78
N MET A 105 -10.63 -0.70 8.92
CA MET A 105 -10.13 -0.64 7.53
C MET A 105 -10.96 0.32 6.69
N ALA A 106 -12.29 0.32 6.88
CA ALA A 106 -13.19 1.24 6.18
C ALA A 106 -12.90 2.71 6.55
N LEU A 107 -12.70 3.01 7.84
CA LEU A 107 -12.29 4.33 8.32
C LEU A 107 -10.94 4.75 7.74
N ALA A 108 -9.93 3.87 7.79
CA ALA A 108 -8.62 4.16 7.21
C ALA A 108 -8.67 4.41 5.69
N ALA A 109 -9.56 3.72 4.98
CA ALA A 109 -9.78 3.94 3.55
C ALA A 109 -10.46 5.30 3.26
N ARG A 110 -11.48 5.70 4.04
CA ARG A 110 -12.07 7.05 3.93
C ARG A 110 -11.06 8.15 4.23
N TYR A 111 -10.29 7.99 5.31
CA TYR A 111 -9.19 8.89 5.65
C TYR A 111 -8.20 9.04 4.48
N ALA A 112 -7.78 7.92 3.89
CA ALA A 112 -6.85 7.95 2.76
C ALA A 112 -7.44 8.70 1.55
N ASP A 113 -8.70 8.45 1.19
CA ASP A 113 -9.37 9.19 0.11
C ASP A 113 -9.43 10.69 0.40
N ALA A 114 -9.82 11.09 1.61
CA ALA A 114 -9.89 12.50 2.00
C ALA A 114 -8.51 13.18 1.96
N VAL A 115 -7.43 12.50 2.41
CA VAL A 115 -6.07 13.02 2.27
C VAL A 115 -5.67 13.19 0.81
N LEU A 116 -5.95 12.19 -0.02
CA LEU A 116 -5.58 12.19 -1.45
C LEU A 116 -6.34 13.25 -2.25
N ALA A 117 -7.61 13.48 -1.92
CA ALA A 117 -8.49 14.44 -2.58
C ALA A 117 -8.39 15.85 -2.01
N ASN A 118 -7.69 16.04 -0.88
CA ASN A 118 -7.81 17.25 -0.05
C ASN A 118 -9.30 17.55 0.27
N GLY A 119 -9.98 16.53 0.79
CA GLY A 119 -11.41 16.53 1.07
C GLY A 119 -11.81 17.49 2.19
N ASP A 120 -13.03 17.98 2.10
CA ASP A 120 -13.70 18.84 3.09
C ASP A 120 -14.01 18.09 4.40
N ASP A 121 -14.22 16.78 4.32
CA ASP A 121 -14.46 15.88 5.45
C ASP A 121 -13.18 15.44 6.21
N LEU A 122 -11.99 15.86 5.76
CA LEU A 122 -10.71 15.43 6.33
C LEU A 122 -10.58 15.78 7.82
N ALA A 123 -11.11 16.92 8.25
CA ALA A 123 -11.05 17.35 9.64
C ALA A 123 -11.83 16.41 10.57
N ASP A 124 -13.02 15.99 10.15
CA ASP A 124 -13.88 15.08 10.91
C ASP A 124 -13.27 13.67 10.94
N LEU A 125 -12.75 13.20 9.80
CA LEU A 125 -12.05 11.91 9.72
C LEU A 125 -10.79 11.88 10.58
N LEU A 126 -10.03 12.98 10.66
CA LEU A 126 -8.88 13.10 11.56
C LEU A 126 -9.29 12.95 13.02
N ALA A 127 -10.37 13.61 13.44
CA ALA A 127 -10.90 13.51 14.80
C ALA A 127 -11.37 12.08 15.13
N GLU A 128 -12.04 11.41 14.19
CA GLU A 128 -12.46 10.01 14.33
C GLU A 128 -11.25 9.07 14.44
N CYS A 129 -10.24 9.25 13.57
CA CYS A 129 -9.00 8.47 13.59
C CYS A 129 -8.20 8.69 14.89
N GLU A 130 -8.12 9.93 15.39
CA GLU A 130 -7.45 10.23 16.65
C GLU A 130 -8.19 9.63 17.84
N THR A 131 -9.53 9.65 17.84
CA THR A 131 -10.34 8.98 18.87
C THR A 131 -10.07 7.48 18.89
N ARG A 132 -9.94 6.85 17.71
CA ARG A 132 -9.77 5.40 17.59
C ARG A 132 -8.34 4.91 17.85
N TRP A 133 -7.33 5.64 17.36
CA TRP A 133 -5.94 5.18 17.36
C TRP A 133 -4.94 6.17 17.97
N GLY A 134 -5.42 7.31 18.46
CA GLY A 134 -4.60 8.40 18.99
C GLY A 134 -3.75 9.08 17.91
N ARG A 135 -3.03 10.13 18.32
CA ARG A 135 -2.12 10.89 17.45
C ARG A 135 -1.04 10.02 16.78
N ARG A 136 -0.59 8.98 17.48
CA ARG A 136 0.38 8.02 16.93
C ARG A 136 -0.22 7.19 15.80
N GLY A 137 -1.47 6.75 15.94
CA GLY A 137 -2.19 6.06 14.88
C GLY A 137 -2.39 6.94 13.64
N VAL A 138 -2.74 8.22 13.83
CA VAL A 138 -2.84 9.20 12.74
C VAL A 138 -1.51 9.36 12.01
N ALA A 139 -0.38 9.43 12.73
CA ALA A 139 0.95 9.44 12.10
C ALA A 139 1.21 8.15 11.29
N GLY A 140 0.76 6.99 11.78
CA GLY A 140 0.81 5.73 11.05
C GLY A 140 -0.03 5.74 9.76
N LEU A 141 -1.22 6.34 9.79
CA LEU A 141 -2.07 6.48 8.60
C LEU A 141 -1.45 7.42 7.57
N ALA A 142 -0.91 8.56 7.99
CA ALA A 142 -0.21 9.48 7.10
C ALA A 142 1.02 8.80 6.45
N ALA A 143 1.79 8.05 7.23
CA ALA A 143 2.90 7.25 6.71
C ALA A 143 2.43 6.18 5.71
N ALA A 144 1.28 5.55 5.95
CA ALA A 144 0.68 4.57 5.05
C ALA A 144 0.28 5.19 3.69
N VAL A 145 -0.35 6.37 3.69
CA VAL A 145 -0.72 7.07 2.46
C VAL A 145 0.52 7.41 1.63
N VAL A 146 1.55 8.00 2.27
CA VAL A 146 2.82 8.30 1.59
C VAL A 146 3.50 7.03 1.07
N SER A 147 3.50 5.95 1.86
CA SER A 147 4.01 4.63 1.46
C SER A 147 3.36 4.12 0.17
N GLY A 148 2.05 4.30 0.04
CA GLY A 148 1.28 3.90 -1.14
C GLY A 148 1.54 4.76 -2.37
N LEU A 149 1.94 6.02 -2.21
CA LEU A 149 2.19 6.94 -3.34
C LEU A 149 3.65 6.97 -3.81
N PHE A 150 4.59 6.82 -2.87
CA PHE A 150 5.99 7.19 -3.07
C PHE A 150 6.65 6.43 -4.21
N TYR A 151 6.65 5.09 -4.15
CA TYR A 151 7.28 4.26 -5.18
C TYR A 151 6.55 4.29 -6.52
N PRO A 152 5.20 4.26 -6.60
CA PRO A 152 4.49 4.47 -7.87
C PRO A 152 4.89 5.76 -8.59
N MET A 153 4.91 6.90 -7.87
CA MET A 153 5.23 8.19 -8.48
C MET A 153 6.71 8.29 -8.86
N LEU A 154 7.61 7.81 -8.02
CA LEU A 154 9.04 7.77 -8.35
C LEU A 154 9.29 6.89 -9.58
N LYS A 155 8.71 5.69 -9.60
CA LYS A 155 8.84 4.74 -10.71
C LYS A 155 8.36 5.39 -12.01
N ARG A 156 7.16 5.97 -12.03
CA ARG A 156 6.60 6.68 -13.19
C ARG A 156 7.46 7.87 -13.61
N GLY A 157 7.94 8.67 -12.67
CA GLY A 157 8.78 9.84 -12.95
C GLY A 157 10.11 9.48 -13.59
N LEU A 158 10.62 8.27 -13.34
CA LEU A 158 11.82 7.73 -13.98
C LEU A 158 11.53 7.04 -15.33
N GLY A 159 10.28 7.05 -15.81
CA GLY A 159 9.87 6.37 -17.03
C GLY A 159 9.66 4.85 -16.88
N HIS A 160 9.72 4.34 -15.65
CA HIS A 160 9.42 2.95 -15.32
C HIS A 160 7.93 2.82 -14.96
N GLY A 161 7.30 1.66 -15.20
CA GLY A 161 5.91 1.43 -14.78
C GLY A 161 4.85 1.54 -15.87
N LEU A 162 5.22 1.23 -17.12
CA LEU A 162 4.29 1.06 -18.25
C LEU A 162 3.61 -0.33 -18.27
N ALA A 163 3.91 -1.19 -17.30
CA ALA A 163 3.33 -2.52 -17.21
C ALA A 163 1.96 -2.49 -16.50
N CYS A 164 0.92 -2.92 -17.21
CA CYS A 164 -0.42 -3.06 -16.66
C CYS A 164 -0.59 -4.39 -15.93
N ARG A 165 -1.16 -4.39 -14.71
CA ARG A 165 -1.63 -5.59 -14.00
C ARG A 165 -3.10 -5.39 -13.56
N PRO A 166 -4.03 -6.30 -13.88
CA PRO A 166 -5.47 -6.13 -13.61
C PRO A 166 -5.87 -6.50 -12.17
N VAL A 167 -5.17 -5.94 -11.19
CA VAL A 167 -5.30 -6.34 -9.77
C VAL A 167 -6.74 -6.23 -9.26
N ILE A 168 -7.42 -5.12 -9.54
CA ILE A 168 -8.80 -4.89 -9.08
C ILE A 168 -9.77 -5.91 -9.66
N ALA A 169 -9.66 -6.23 -10.95
CA ALA A 169 -10.52 -7.21 -11.60
C ALA A 169 -10.31 -8.61 -11.01
N ASN A 170 -9.06 -8.99 -10.74
CA ASN A 170 -8.75 -10.27 -10.11
C ASN A 170 -9.34 -10.38 -8.70
N LEU A 171 -9.20 -9.33 -7.88
CA LEU A 171 -9.75 -9.28 -6.53
C LEU A 171 -11.29 -9.36 -6.52
N ALA A 172 -11.96 -8.69 -7.46
CA ALA A 172 -13.41 -8.76 -7.59
C ALA A 172 -13.88 -10.19 -7.93
N ALA A 173 -13.25 -10.82 -8.93
CA ALA A 173 -13.57 -12.19 -9.33
C ALA A 173 -13.35 -13.21 -8.20
N GLU A 174 -12.31 -13.01 -7.38
CA GLU A 174 -12.06 -13.83 -6.19
C GLU A 174 -13.18 -13.70 -5.15
N LEU A 175 -13.62 -12.48 -4.83
CA LEU A 175 -14.73 -12.25 -3.90
C LEU A 175 -16.03 -12.90 -4.37
N GLU A 176 -16.33 -12.82 -5.67
CA GLU A 176 -17.51 -13.47 -6.26
C GLU A 176 -17.45 -15.00 -6.19
N ARG A 177 -16.25 -15.59 -6.32
CA ARG A 177 -16.07 -17.04 -6.15
C ARG A 177 -16.29 -17.45 -4.70
N MET A 178 -15.72 -16.71 -3.74
CA MET A 178 -15.91 -17.01 -2.31
C MET A 178 -17.39 -16.94 -1.90
N GLY A 179 -18.11 -15.89 -2.31
CA GLY A 179 -19.54 -15.77 -2.00
C GLY A 179 -20.40 -16.89 -2.61
N ARG A 180 -19.98 -17.47 -3.75
CA ARG A 180 -20.62 -18.66 -4.33
C ARG A 180 -20.34 -19.93 -3.55
N GLU A 181 -19.11 -20.11 -3.05
CA GLU A 181 -18.71 -21.28 -2.26
C GLU A 181 -19.44 -21.32 -0.91
N ASP A 182 -19.58 -20.16 -0.24
CA ASP A 182 -20.32 -20.01 1.01
C ASP A 182 -21.82 -20.30 0.82
N ALA A 183 -22.41 -19.87 -0.31
CA ALA A 183 -23.82 -20.12 -0.63
C ALA A 183 -24.15 -21.60 -0.98
N VAL A 184 -23.12 -22.41 -1.31
CA VAL A 184 -23.29 -23.84 -1.62
C VAL A 184 -23.14 -24.71 -0.37
N HIS A 185 -22.50 -24.21 0.70
CA HIS A 185 -22.20 -24.96 1.92
C HIS A 185 -22.91 -24.45 3.18
N GLY A 186 -23.71 -23.39 3.09
CA GLY A 186 -24.58 -22.86 4.15
C GLY A 186 -26.03 -23.28 3.99
#